data_AF-A0A8J5VB50-F1
#
_entry.id   AF-A0A8J5VB50-F1
#
_cell.length_a   1.000
_cell.length_b   1.000
_cell.length_c   1.000
_cell.angle_alpha   90.00
_cell.angle_beta   90.00
_cell.angle_gamma   90.00
#
_symmetry.space_group_name_H-M   'P 1'
#
loop_
_entity.id
_entity.type
_entity.pdbx_description
1 polymer ?
#
loop_
_entity_poly.entity_id
_entity_poly.type
_entity_poly.pdbx_seq_one_letter_code
_entity_poly.pdbx_strand_id
1 'polypeptide(L)'
;MVYFFIRFIAASDKLWFMLEMYSFVDYFTIPPSFVSIYLDRTWIGLRFLRALRLMTVPDILQYLNILKTSSSIRLAQLVSIFISVWLTAAGIIHLLENSGDPFEFANPQPLSYWTCVYFLIVTMSTVGYGDVYCNTILGRTFLVFFLLVGL
;
A
#
# COMPACT_ATOMS: atom_id res chain seq x y z
N MET A 1 13.41 9.92 5.18
CA MET A 1 13.97 11.20 4.68
C MET A 1 15.48 11.09 4.46
N VAL A 2 16.31 10.88 5.50
CA VAL A 2 17.77 10.76 5.34
C VAL A 2 18.14 9.65 4.33
N TYR A 3 17.52 8.48 4.45
CA TYR A 3 17.72 7.37 3.51
C TYR A 3 17.34 7.70 2.05
N PHE A 4 16.30 8.51 1.85
CA PHE A 4 15.88 8.97 0.53
C PHE A 4 16.94 9.90 -0.10
N PHE A 5 17.48 10.84 0.67
CA PHE A 5 18.56 11.71 0.19
C PHE A 5 19.86 10.96 -0.10
N ILE A 6 20.21 9.98 0.72
CA ILE A 6 21.39 9.13 0.47
C ILE A 6 21.22 8.39 -0.86
N ARG A 7 20.05 7.78 -1.10
CA ARG A 7 19.75 7.13 -2.38
C ARG A 7 19.73 8.10 -3.56
N PHE A 8 19.17 9.29 -3.38
CA PHE A 8 19.12 10.33 -4.42
C PHE A 8 20.53 10.80 -4.83
N ILE A 9 21.45 10.94 -3.87
CA ILE A 9 22.84 11.33 -4.14
C ILE A 9 23.63 10.18 -4.76
N ALA A 10 23.37 8.94 -4.34
CA ALA A 10 24.06 7.75 -4.84
C ALA A 10 23.61 7.31 -6.25
N ALA A 11 22.45 7.80 -6.73
CA ALA A 11 21.93 7.45 -8.05
C ALA A 11 22.72 8.15 -9.18
N SER A 12 23.17 7.36 -10.15
CA SER A 12 23.86 7.84 -11.37
C SER A 12 22.95 8.70 -12.24
N ASP A 13 21.69 8.28 -12.44
CA ASP A 13 20.68 9.01 -13.21
C ASP A 13 19.53 9.48 -12.32
N LYS A 14 19.49 10.79 -12.04
CA LYS A 14 18.51 11.40 -11.12
C LYS A 14 17.06 11.28 -11.59
N LEU A 15 16.81 11.36 -12.90
CA LEU A 15 15.45 11.26 -13.46
C LEU A 15 14.88 9.85 -13.34
N TRP A 16 15.70 8.83 -13.59
CA TRP A 16 15.30 7.43 -13.42
C TRP A 16 15.04 7.09 -11.96
N PHE A 17 15.86 7.64 -11.06
CA PHE A 17 15.65 7.49 -9.63
C PHE A 17 14.31 8.07 -9.16
N MET A 18 13.88 9.21 -9.71
CA MET A 18 12.58 9.81 -9.37
C MET A 18 11.39 8.96 -9.84
N LEU A 19 11.54 8.19 -10.91
CA LEU A 19 10.50 7.29 -11.44
C LEU A 19 10.54 5.89 -10.82
N GLU A 20 11.44 5.63 -9.88
CA GLU A 20 11.54 4.34 -9.21
C GLU A 20 10.35 4.13 -8.25
N MET A 21 9.77 2.93 -8.21
CA MET A 21 8.58 2.63 -7.39
C MET A 21 8.80 2.98 -5.91
N TYR A 22 10.01 2.74 -5.40
CA TYR A 22 10.38 3.07 -4.01
C TYR A 22 10.40 4.58 -3.74
N SER A 23 10.88 5.37 -4.72
CA SER A 23 10.87 6.83 -4.65
C SER A 23 9.45 7.39 -4.67
N PHE A 24 8.53 6.77 -5.41
CA PHE A 24 7.11 7.11 -5.36
C PHE A 24 6.49 6.89 -3.98
N VAL A 25 6.76 5.76 -3.33
CA VAL A 25 6.28 5.48 -1.96
C VAL A 25 6.78 6.53 -0.98
N ASP A 26 8.05 6.93 -1.11
CA ASP A 26 8.64 7.97 -0.27
C ASP A 26 8.04 9.36 -0.53
N TYR A 27 7.77 9.69 -1.79
CA TYR A 27 7.12 10.94 -2.18
C TYR A 27 5.70 11.09 -1.62
N PHE A 28 4.91 10.02 -1.58
CA PHE A 28 3.55 10.10 -1.03
C PHE A 28 3.47 9.97 0.49
N THR A 29 4.52 9.48 1.17
CA THR A 29 4.49 9.24 2.61
C THR A 29 5.22 10.31 3.43
N ILE A 30 6.28 10.91 2.88
CA ILE A 30 7.13 11.86 3.61
C ILE A 30 6.47 13.25 3.72
N PRO A 31 6.03 13.92 2.64
CA PRO A 31 5.45 15.26 2.71
C PRO A 31 4.18 15.34 3.57
N PRO A 32 3.18 14.44 3.46
CA PRO A 32 1.99 14.50 4.31
C PRO A 32 2.30 14.36 5.80
N SER A 33 3.39 13.67 6.14
CA SER A 33 3.83 13.55 7.54
C SER A 33 4.31 14.90 8.11
N PHE A 34 5.01 15.71 7.30
CA PHE A 34 5.44 17.06 7.70
C PHE A 34 4.29 18.05 7.74
N VAL A 35 3.40 18.01 6.73
CA VAL A 35 2.20 18.85 6.68
C VAL A 35 1.32 18.61 7.91
N SER A 36 1.18 17.35 8.34
CA SER A 36 0.41 16.99 9.53
C SER A 36 0.95 17.61 10.83
N ILE A 37 2.28 17.74 10.96
CA ILE A 37 2.92 18.38 12.11
C ILE A 37 2.77 19.90 12.02
N TYR A 38 2.90 20.47 10.81
CA TYR A 38 2.76 21.91 10.61
C TYR A 38 1.34 22.44 10.86
N LEU A 39 0.32 21.64 10.53
CA LEU A 39 -1.10 22.00 10.69
C LEU A 39 -1.74 21.49 11.99
N ASP A 40 -0.97 20.80 12.86
CA ASP A 40 -1.47 20.11 14.07
C ASP A 40 -2.71 19.23 13.85
N ARG A 41 -2.95 18.80 12.59
CA ARG A 41 -4.07 17.97 12.18
C ARG A 41 -3.55 16.65 11.64
N THR A 42 -4.01 15.54 12.22
CA THR A 42 -3.65 14.20 11.76
C THR A 42 -4.53 13.79 10.57
N TRP A 43 -3.94 13.80 9.37
CA TRP A 43 -4.59 13.20 8.20
C TRP A 43 -4.06 11.79 7.95
N ILE A 44 -4.97 10.80 8.01
CA ILE A 44 -4.66 9.38 7.77
C ILE A 44 -4.28 9.15 6.30
N GLY A 45 -4.99 9.81 5.36
CA GLY A 45 -4.65 9.92 3.94
C GLY A 45 -3.99 8.67 3.32
N LEU A 46 -2.82 8.86 2.70
CA LEU A 46 -2.06 7.83 1.99
C LEU A 46 -1.04 7.09 2.86
N ARG A 47 -1.18 7.08 4.19
CA ARG A 47 -0.20 6.44 5.09
C ARG A 47 -0.08 4.93 4.86
N PHE A 48 -1.11 4.28 4.33
CA PHE A 48 -1.10 2.86 4.00
C PHE A 48 -0.08 2.49 2.91
N LEU A 49 0.36 3.44 2.06
CA LEU A 49 1.40 3.20 1.05
C LEU A 49 2.74 2.77 1.68
N ARG A 50 2.95 3.02 2.99
CA ARG A 50 4.11 2.50 3.74
C ARG A 50 4.20 0.98 3.69
N ALA A 51 3.09 0.26 3.51
CA ALA A 51 3.09 -1.19 3.36
C ALA A 51 3.87 -1.66 2.13
N LEU A 52 3.95 -0.86 1.06
CA LEU A 52 4.77 -1.16 -0.12
C LEU A 52 6.27 -1.23 0.20
N ARG A 53 6.74 -0.62 1.30
CA ARG A 53 8.13 -0.78 1.74
C ARG A 53 8.46 -2.21 2.17
N LEU A 54 7.47 -3.06 2.44
CA LEU A 54 7.74 -4.47 2.71
C LEU A 54 8.46 -5.12 1.51
N MET A 55 8.21 -4.66 0.28
CA MET A 55 8.88 -5.18 -0.92
C MET A 55 10.42 -5.14 -0.85
N THR A 56 11.02 -4.25 -0.05
CA THR A 56 12.49 -4.18 0.12
C THR A 56 13.03 -5.14 1.18
N VAL A 57 12.17 -5.77 1.99
CA VAL A 57 12.56 -6.69 3.07
C VAL A 57 13.40 -7.87 2.55
N PRO A 58 13.04 -8.56 1.46
CA PRO A 58 13.85 -9.65 0.91
C PRO A 58 15.27 -9.20 0.55
N ASP A 59 15.42 -8.01 -0.04
CA ASP A 59 16.72 -7.45 -0.42
C ASP A 59 17.56 -7.13 0.83
N ILE A 60 16.94 -6.54 1.86
CA ILE A 60 17.60 -6.29 3.14
C ILE A 60 18.07 -7.60 3.79
N LEU A 61 17.24 -8.64 3.79
CA LEU A 61 17.61 -9.95 4.33
C LEU A 61 18.74 -10.62 3.54
N GLN A 62 18.83 -10.36 2.23
CA GLN A 62 19.94 -10.79 1.39
C GLN A 62 21.22 -10.03 1.74
N TYR A 63 21.15 -8.70 1.92
CA TYR A 63 22.29 -7.88 2.36
C TYR A 63 22.82 -8.31 3.74
N LEU A 64 21.94 -8.76 4.64
CA LEU A 64 22.30 -9.27 5.97
C LEU A 64 22.83 -10.72 5.94
N ASN A 65 22.98 -11.35 4.77
CA ASN A 65 23.40 -12.74 4.61
C ASN A 65 22.51 -13.77 5.34
N ILE A 66 21.24 -13.44 5.61
CA ILE A 66 20.26 -14.37 6.22
C ILE A 66 19.69 -15.31 5.16
N LEU A 67 19.32 -14.77 4.00
CA LEU A 67 18.81 -15.54 2.87
C LEU A 67 19.96 -15.88 1.92
N LYS A 68 20.42 -17.13 1.95
CA LYS A 68 21.57 -17.60 1.15
C LYS A 68 21.16 -18.43 -0.07
N THR A 69 20.02 -19.10 -0.01
CA THR A 69 19.54 -19.99 -1.07
C THR A 69 18.61 -19.25 -2.03
N SER A 70 18.77 -19.46 -3.33
CA SER A 70 17.95 -18.86 -4.38
C SER A 70 16.45 -19.14 -4.23
N SER A 71 16.07 -20.35 -3.80
CA SER A 71 14.68 -20.72 -3.51
C SER A 71 14.08 -19.91 -2.36
N SER A 72 14.86 -19.70 -1.30
CA SER A 72 14.43 -18.94 -0.12
C SER A 72 14.30 -17.45 -0.42
N ILE A 73 15.21 -16.88 -1.22
CA ILE A 73 15.12 -15.50 -1.71
C ILE A 73 13.86 -15.31 -2.54
N ARG A 74 13.61 -16.20 -3.52
CA ARG A 74 12.43 -16.12 -4.39
C ARG A 74 11.12 -16.25 -3.60
N LEU A 75 11.09 -17.15 -2.60
CA LEU A 75 9.93 -17.31 -1.72
C LEU A 75 9.70 -16.05 -0.88
N ALA A 76 10.76 -15.49 -0.27
CA ALA A 76 10.67 -14.27 0.51
C ALA A 76 10.20 -13.08 -0.33
N GLN A 77 10.69 -12.96 -1.57
CA GLN A 77 10.24 -11.95 -2.54
C GLN A 77 8.75 -12.09 -2.85
N LEU A 78 8.29 -13.29 -3.16
CA LEU A 78 6.89 -13.55 -3.49
C LEU A 78 5.97 -13.25 -2.30
N VAL A 79 6.30 -13.75 -1.11
CA VAL A 79 5.53 -13.50 0.12
C VAL A 79 5.49 -12.02 0.45
N SER A 80 6.62 -11.32 0.33
CA SER A 80 6.68 -9.89 0.62
C SER A 80 5.84 -9.06 -0.35
N ILE A 81 5.95 -9.33 -1.66
CA ILE A 81 5.13 -8.65 -2.68
C ILE A 81 3.65 -8.90 -2.40
N PHE A 82 3.25 -10.15 -2.15
CA PHE A 82 1.87 -10.50 -1.87
C PHE A 82 1.31 -9.74 -0.65
N ILE A 83 2.01 -9.78 0.49
CA ILE A 83 1.58 -9.09 1.72
C ILE A 83 1.55 -7.57 1.52
N SER A 84 2.55 -7.01 0.85
CA SER A 84 2.66 -5.56 0.64
C SER A 84 1.53 -5.01 -0.23
N VAL A 85 1.21 -5.68 -1.35
CA VAL A 85 0.12 -5.28 -2.26
C VAL A 85 -1.22 -5.43 -1.55
N TRP A 86 -1.41 -6.54 -0.83
CA TRP A 86 -2.65 -6.82 -0.13
C TRP A 86 -2.94 -5.80 0.98
N LEU A 87 -1.98 -5.49 1.84
CA LEU A 87 -2.13 -4.44 2.87
C LEU A 87 -2.36 -3.05 2.26
N THR A 88 -1.67 -2.75 1.16
CA THR A 88 -1.86 -1.48 0.45
C THR A 88 -3.27 -1.36 -0.13
N ALA A 89 -3.78 -2.42 -0.76
CA ALA A 89 -5.14 -2.47 -1.28
C ALA A 89 -6.20 -2.33 -0.16
N ALA A 90 -5.97 -2.94 1.00
CA ALA A 90 -6.85 -2.79 2.16
C ALA A 90 -6.89 -1.33 2.63
N GLY A 91 -5.74 -0.65 2.62
CA GLY A 91 -5.64 0.76 2.92
C GLY A 91 -6.35 1.66 1.91
N ILE A 92 -6.31 1.32 0.62
CA ILE A 92 -7.03 2.04 -0.43
C ILE A 92 -8.54 1.93 -0.20
N ILE A 93 -9.06 0.71 -0.01
CA ILE A 93 -10.50 0.49 0.26
C ILE A 93 -10.91 1.21 1.54
N HIS A 94 -10.12 1.12 2.61
CA HIS A 94 -10.38 1.82 3.85
C HIS A 94 -10.45 3.34 3.63
N LEU A 95 -9.57 3.93 2.81
CA LEU A 95 -9.63 5.35 2.50
C LEU A 95 -10.88 5.70 1.68
N LEU A 96 -11.19 4.92 0.65
CA LEU A 96 -12.32 5.18 -0.23
C LEU A 96 -13.66 5.06 0.50
N GLU A 97 -13.88 3.98 1.24
CA GLU A 97 -15.14 3.74 1.96
C GLU A 97 -15.36 4.74 3.11
N ASN A 98 -14.31 5.11 3.84
CA ASN A 98 -14.44 6.11 4.92
C ASN A 98 -14.56 7.53 4.40
N SER A 99 -14.01 7.84 3.21
CA SER A 99 -14.13 9.18 2.61
C SER A 99 -15.47 9.38 1.91
N GLY A 100 -16.10 8.32 1.43
CA GLY A 100 -17.36 8.37 0.67
C GLY A 100 -17.15 8.65 -0.82
N ASP A 101 -18.25 8.77 -1.55
CA ASP A 101 -18.23 8.99 -3.00
C ASP A 101 -17.69 10.38 -3.38
N PRO A 102 -16.96 10.50 -4.50
CA PRO A 102 -16.50 11.79 -4.99
C PRO A 102 -17.71 12.68 -5.33
N PHE A 103 -17.51 14.00 -5.29
CA PHE A 103 -18.50 15.07 -5.55
C PHE A 103 -19.44 15.41 -4.40
N GLU A 104 -20.08 14.43 -3.75
CA GLU A 104 -21.05 14.71 -2.67
C GLU A 104 -20.59 14.23 -1.30
N PHE A 105 -19.48 13.47 -1.22
CA PHE A 105 -19.07 12.74 0.00
C PHE A 105 -20.23 11.94 0.60
N ALA A 106 -21.10 11.45 -0.28
CA ALA A 106 -22.27 10.67 0.08
C ALA A 106 -21.86 9.22 0.39
N ASN A 107 -22.66 8.57 1.24
CA ASN A 107 -22.51 7.16 1.62
C ASN A 107 -21.17 6.77 2.27
N PRO A 108 -20.61 7.52 3.23
CA PRO A 108 -19.43 7.07 3.96
C PRO A 108 -19.80 5.84 4.81
N GLN A 109 -19.02 4.78 4.67
CA GLN A 109 -19.16 3.57 5.49
C GLN A 109 -17.97 3.48 6.45
N PRO A 110 -18.20 3.62 7.77
CA PRO A 110 -17.12 3.54 8.75
C PRO A 110 -16.62 2.10 8.88
N LEU A 111 -15.62 1.74 8.06
CA LEU A 111 -14.97 0.44 8.10
C LEU A 111 -13.62 0.58 8.81
N SER A 112 -13.35 -0.33 9.75
CA SER A 112 -12.02 -0.46 10.35
C SER A 112 -11.05 -1.04 9.33
N TYR A 113 -9.77 -0.64 9.41
CA TYR A 113 -8.72 -1.15 8.54
C TYR A 113 -8.66 -2.69 8.54
N TRP A 114 -8.80 -3.32 9.71
CA TRP A 114 -8.78 -4.78 9.84
C TRP A 114 -9.99 -5.45 9.19
N THR A 115 -11.14 -4.79 9.17
CA THR A 115 -12.32 -5.25 8.44
C THR A 115 -12.08 -5.21 6.94
N CYS A 116 -11.40 -4.18 6.42
CA CYS A 116 -10.99 -4.11 5.01
C CYS A 116 -9.97 -5.20 4.65
N VAL A 117 -9.03 -5.49 5.56
CA VAL A 117 -8.05 -6.58 5.41
C VAL A 117 -8.77 -7.93 5.33
N TYR A 118 -9.69 -8.21 6.27
CA TYR A 118 -10.53 -9.41 6.26
C TYR A 118 -11.33 -9.54 4.97
N PHE A 119 -12.02 -8.47 4.57
CA PHE A 119 -12.82 -8.40 3.36
C PHE A 119 -12.01 -8.76 2.11
N LEU A 120 -10.79 -8.23 1.99
CA LEU A 120 -9.91 -8.56 0.86
C LEU A 120 -9.45 -10.03 0.86
N ILE A 121 -9.19 -10.65 2.02
CA ILE A 121 -8.86 -12.09 2.05
C ILE A 121 -10.02 -12.90 1.52
N VAL A 122 -11.22 -12.64 2.02
CA VAL A 122 -12.45 -13.36 1.66
C VAL A 122 -12.76 -13.19 0.17
N THR A 123 -12.53 -12.01 -0.38
CA THR A 123 -12.83 -11.72 -1.78
C THR A 123 -11.76 -12.30 -2.71
N MET A 124 -10.47 -12.16 -2.37
CA MET A 124 -9.36 -12.70 -3.16
C MET A 124 -9.31 -14.23 -3.14
N SER A 125 -9.73 -14.85 -2.04
CA SER A 125 -9.92 -16.30 -1.95
C SER A 125 -11.19 -16.79 -2.64
N THR A 126 -11.94 -15.92 -3.31
CA THR A 126 -13.20 -16.21 -4.03
C THR A 126 -14.34 -16.76 -3.14
N VAL A 127 -14.23 -16.62 -1.82
CA VAL A 127 -15.25 -17.09 -0.88
C VAL A 127 -16.47 -16.17 -0.87
N GLY A 128 -16.26 -14.87 -0.75
CA GLY A 128 -17.31 -13.85 -0.90
C GLY A 128 -18.52 -14.03 0.03
N TYR A 129 -18.31 -14.06 1.36
CA TYR A 129 -19.40 -14.23 2.34
C TYR A 129 -20.54 -13.21 2.22
N GLY A 130 -20.25 -12.00 1.74
CA GLY A 130 -21.24 -10.93 1.57
C GLY A 130 -21.62 -10.20 2.86
N ASP A 131 -20.92 -10.46 3.96
CA ASP A 131 -21.07 -9.78 5.24
C ASP A 131 -20.49 -8.37 5.22
N VAL A 132 -19.37 -8.19 4.53
CA VAL A 132 -18.73 -6.90 4.26
C VAL A 132 -18.65 -6.71 2.75
N TYR A 133 -19.00 -5.51 2.28
CA TYR A 133 -18.93 -5.13 0.87
C TYR A 133 -18.72 -3.62 0.73
N CYS A 134 -18.16 -3.20 -0.41
CA CYS A 134 -17.96 -1.80 -0.75
C CYS A 134 -19.29 -1.15 -1.19
N ASN A 135 -19.66 -0.04 -0.56
CA ASN A 135 -20.83 0.75 -0.97
C ASN A 135 -20.48 1.85 -1.95
N THR A 136 -19.28 2.41 -1.84
CA THR A 136 -18.83 3.52 -2.69
C THR A 136 -18.60 3.06 -4.13
N ILE A 137 -18.89 3.94 -5.09
CA ILE A 137 -18.64 3.71 -6.53
C ILE A 137 -17.15 3.50 -6.76
N LEU A 138 -16.30 4.35 -6.17
CA LEU A 138 -14.85 4.22 -6.29
C LEU A 138 -14.33 2.92 -5.64
N GLY A 139 -14.85 2.54 -4.47
CA GLY A 139 -14.48 1.30 -3.80
C GLY A 139 -14.82 0.07 -4.65
N ARG A 140 -16.02 0.04 -5.26
CA ARG A 140 -16.44 -1.03 -6.17
C ARG A 140 -15.57 -1.06 -7.43
N THR A 141 -15.31 0.08 -8.06
CA THR A 141 -14.43 0.15 -9.24
C THR A 141 -13.02 -0.35 -8.92
N PHE A 142 -12.45 0.09 -7.78
CA PHE A 142 -11.15 -0.38 -7.32
C PHE A 142 -11.14 -1.90 -7.12
N LEU A 143 -12.18 -2.45 -6.50
CA LEU A 143 -12.28 -3.88 -6.24
C LEU A 143 -12.32 -4.72 -7.53
N VAL A 144 -13.03 -4.26 -8.56
CA VAL A 144 -13.04 -4.94 -9.87
C VAL A 144 -11.64 -5.00 -10.46
N PHE A 145 -10.90 -3.88 -10.49
CA PHE A 145 -9.52 -3.88 -10.96
C PHE A 145 -8.59 -4.72 -10.09
N PHE A 146 -8.77 -4.68 -8.77
CA PHE A 146 -7.97 -5.46 -7.84
C PHE A 146 -8.15 -6.97 -8.07
N LEU A 147 -9.38 -7.43 -8.29
CA LEU A 147 -9.63 -8.85 -8.60
C LEU A 147 -9.09 -9.27 -9.97
N LEU A 148 -9.15 -8.40 -10.97
CA LEU A 148 -8.56 -8.68 -12.30
C LEU A 148 -7.03 -8.82 -12.27
N VAL A 149 -6.36 -8.15 -11.32
CA VAL A 149 -4.90 -8.20 -11.16
C VAL A 149 -4.48 -9.27 -10.17
N GLY A 150 -5.27 -9.49 -9.12
CA GLY A 150 -4.94 -10.36 -8.00
C GLY A 150 -5.23 -11.85 -8.24
N LEU A 151 -6.04 -12.17 -9.25
CA LEU A 151 -6.52 -13.51 -9.57
C LEU A 151 -5.95 -13.94 -10.94
#